data_AF-A0A0N1GLY2-F1
#
_entry.id   AF-A0A0N1GLY2-F1
#
_cell.length_a   1.000
_cell.length_b   1.000
_cell.length_c   1.000
_cell.angle_alpha   90.00
_cell.angle_beta   90.00
_cell.angle_gamma   90.00
#
_symmetry.space_group_name_H-M   'P 1'
#
loop_
_entity.id
_entity.type
_entity.pdbx_description
1 polymer ?
#
loop_
_entity_poly.entity_id
_entity_poly.type
_entity_poly.pdbx_seq_one_letter_code
_entity_poly.pdbx_strand_id
1 'polypeptide(L)' 'MVHELVLDWDTLTANTDPDQHLTVWTAAPGSPTHERLRILASWATEQHLAPSFPLR' A
#
# COMPACT_ATOMS: atom_id res chain seq x y z
N MET A 1 4.56 1.88 20.29
CA MET A 1 5.96 1.74 19.87
C MET A 1 5.99 2.05 18.37
N VAL A 2 6.63 3.14 17.95
CA VAL A 2 6.86 3.39 16.52
C VAL A 2 8.07 2.56 16.14
N HIS A 3 7.88 1.61 15.22
CA HIS A 3 8.96 0.80 14.66
C HIS A 3 9.38 1.36 13.31
N GLU A 4 10.68 1.32 13.02
CA GLU A 4 11.26 1.83 11.79
C GLU A 4 10.75 1.04 10.57
N LEU A 5 10.40 1.79 9.52
CA LEU A 5 9.88 1.28 8.26
C LEU A 5 10.73 1.86 7.14
N VAL A 6 11.64 1.06 6.60
CA VAL A 6 12.48 1.46 5.46
C VAL A 6 11.75 1.14 4.16
N LEU A 7 11.43 2.18 3.39
CA LEU A 7 10.72 2.09 2.12
C LEU A 7 11.47 2.88 1.05
N ASP A 8 11.47 2.33 -0.15
CA ASP A 8 11.75 3.05 -1.38
C ASP A 8 10.47 3.65 -1.94
N TRP A 9 10.58 4.69 -2.77
CA TRP A 9 9.43 5.35 -3.36
C TRP A 9 9.64 5.71 -4.82
N ASP A 10 8.58 5.54 -5.60
CA ASP A 10 8.50 5.95 -6.99
C ASP A 10 7.24 6.78 -7.20
N THR A 11 7.31 7.80 -8.06
CA THR A 11 6.12 8.55 -8.51
C THR A 11 5.94 8.38 -10.00
N LEU A 12 4.78 7.85 -10.37
CA LEU A 12 4.35 7.64 -11.75
C LEU A 12 3.35 8.75 -12.10
N THR A 13 3.54 9.42 -13.23
CA THR A 13 2.57 10.41 -13.73
C THR A 13 1.69 9.75 -14.78
N ALA A 14 0.39 10.00 -14.73
CA ALA A 14 -0.54 9.41 -15.68
C ALA A 14 -0.34 10.01 -17.08
N ASN A 15 -0.30 9.15 -18.09
CA ASN A 15 -0.11 9.59 -19.47
C ASN A 15 -1.36 10.30 -20.05
N THR A 16 -2.53 10.06 -19.46
CA THR A 16 -3.81 10.66 -19.89
C THR A 16 -4.09 12.01 -19.24
N ASP A 17 -3.46 12.28 -18.10
CA ASP A 17 -3.64 13.51 -17.32
C ASP A 17 -2.37 13.79 -16.51
N PRO A 18 -1.57 14.81 -16.87
CA PRO A 18 -0.30 15.10 -16.22
C PRO A 18 -0.44 15.59 -14.77
N ASP A 19 -1.64 16.01 -14.35
CA ASP A 19 -1.90 16.43 -12.97
C ASP A 19 -2.23 15.23 -12.06
N GLN A 20 -2.44 14.04 -12.64
CA GLN A 20 -2.64 12.80 -11.89
C GLN A 20 -1.32 12.07 -11.66
N HIS A 21 -1.02 11.80 -10.39
CA HIS A 21 0.18 11.08 -9.98
C HIS A 21 -0.16 9.90 -9.07
N LEU A 22 0.57 8.80 -9.23
CA LEU A 22 0.55 7.64 -8.35
C LEU A 22 1.91 7.50 -7.69
N THR A 23 1.95 7.62 -6.36
CA THR A 23 3.15 7.30 -5.59
C THR A 23 3.07 5.87 -5.07
N VAL A 24 4.09 5.08 -5.40
CA VAL A 24 4.25 3.71 -4.94
C VAL A 24 5.34 3.69 -3.88
N TRP A 25 5.03 3.06 -2.74
CA TRP A 25 5.99 2.84 -1.66
C TRP A 25 6.28 1.35 -1.54
N THR A 26 7.54 0.96 -1.62
CA THR A 26 7.96 -0.44 -1.66
C THR A 26 9.03 -0.76 -0.64
N ALA A 27 8.91 -1.92 0.00
CA ALA A 27 9.97 -2.44 0.84
C ALA A 27 10.89 -3.36 0.05
N ALA A 28 12.20 -3.29 0.31
CA ALA A 28 13.18 -4.21 -0.27
C ALA A 28 12.77 -5.68 0.00
N PRO A 29 12.76 -6.56 -1.02
CA PRO A 29 12.41 -7.97 -0.85
C PRO A 29 13.25 -8.65 0.23
N GLY A 30 12.61 -9.49 1.06
CA GLY A 30 13.27 -10.19 2.17
C GLY A 30 13.65 -9.31 3.37
N SER A 31 13.39 -8.01 3.34
CA SER A 31 13.61 -7.13 4.49
C SER A 31 12.57 -7.35 5.60
N PRO A 32 12.88 -6.98 6.85
CA PRO A 32 11.89 -6.98 7.93
C PRO A 32 10.67 -6.11 7.63
N THR A 33 10.86 -4.99 6.91
CA THR A 33 9.77 -4.12 6.47
C THR A 33 8.85 -4.85 5.50
N HIS A 34 9.40 -5.59 4.54
CA HIS A 34 8.63 -6.34 3.55
C HIS A 34 7.71 -7.37 4.21
N GLU A 35 8.22 -8.10 5.20
CA GLU A 35 7.44 -9.08 5.94
C GLU A 35 6.30 -8.41 6.75
N ARG A 36 6.57 -7.27 7.38
CA ARG A 36 5.55 -6.51 8.12
C ARG A 36 4.46 -5.97 7.19
N LEU A 37 4.83 -5.46 6.02
CA LEU A 37 3.87 -5.01 5.01
C LEU A 37 3.01 -6.16 4.50
N ARG A 38 3.58 -7.36 4.32
CA ARG A 38 2.85 -8.55 3.91
C ARG A 38 1.77 -8.94 4.94
N ILE A 39 2.10 -8.89 6.23
CA ILE A 39 1.14 -9.12 7.31
C ILE A 39 0.06 -8.03 7.30
N LEU A 40 0.44 -6.76 7.20
CA LEU A 40 -0.51 -5.65 7.12
C LEU A 40 -1.49 -5.80 5.94
N ALA A 41 -0.98 -6.20 4.77
CA ALA A 41 -1.79 -6.40 3.56
C ALA A 41 -2.79 -7.56 3.71
N SER A 42 -2.46 -8.59 4.49
CA SER A 42 -3.40 -9.69 4.76
C SER A 42 -4.65 -9.20 5.50
N TRP A 43 -4.52 -8.27 6.45
CA TRP A 43 -5.66 -7.65 7.15
C TRP A 43 -6.49 -6.75 6.24
N ALA A 44 -5.84 -6.06 5.28
CA ALA A 44 -6.55 -5.24 4.31
C ALA A 44 -7.39 -6.11 3.33
N THR A 45 -6.90 -7.30 2.99
CA THR A 45 -7.64 -8.26 2.16
C THR A 45 -8.94 -8.70 2.83
N GLU A 46 -8.93 -8.89 4.15
CA GLU A 46 -10.14 -9.20 4.92
C GLU A 46 -11.16 -8.06 4.91
N GLN A 47 -10.70 -6.79 4.86
CA GLN A 47 -11.58 -5.62 4.75
C GLN A 47 -12.22 -5.46 3.37
N HIS A 48 -11.54 -5.87 2.29
CA HIS A 48 -12.11 -5.83 0.94
C HIS A 48 -13.31 -6.78 0.77
N LEU A 49 -13.38 -7.85 1.56
CA LEU A 49 -14.51 -8.79 1.57
C LEU A 49 -15.70 -8.29 2.40
N ALA A 50 -15.52 -7.26 3.24
CA ALA A 50 -16.64 -6.59 3.88
C ALA A 50 -17.33 -5.70 2.84
N PRO A 51 -18.65 -5.85 2.58
CA PRO A 51 -19.34 -4.98 1.64
C PRO A 51 -19.18 -3.53 2.11
N SER A 52 -18.59 -2.71 1.25
CA SER A 52 -18.16 -1.35 1.56
C SER A 52 -19.32 -0.40 1.89
N PHE A 53 -20.56 -0.81 1.69
CA PHE A 53 -21.76 -0.15 2.19
C PHE A 53 -22.86 -1.20 2.44
N PRO A 54 -23.54 -1.24 3.61
CA PRO A 54 -24.91 -1.73 3.60
C PRO A 54 -25.72 -0.72 2.77
N LEU A 55 -26.34 -1.18 1.69
CA LEU A 55 -27.33 -0.41 0.94
C LEU A 55 -28.41 0.07 1.94
N ARG A 56 -28.43 1.37 2.25
CA ARG A 56 -29.53 2.03 2.96
C ARG A 56 -30.11 3.13 2.09
#